data_AF-A0A6B2LJY7-F1
#
_entry.id   AF-A0A6B2LJY7-F1
#
_cell.length_a   1.000
_cell.length_b   1.000
_cell.length_c   1.000
_cell.angle_alpha   90.00
_cell.angle_beta   90.00
_cell.angle_gamma   90.00
#
_symmetry.space_group_name_H-M   'P 1'
#
loop_
_entity.id
_entity.type
_entity.pdbx_description
1 polymer ?
#
loop_
_entity_poly.entity_id
_entity_poly.type
_entity_poly.pdbx_seq_one_letter_code
_entity_poly.pdbx_strand_id
1 'polypeptide(L)'
;MTSTLSEIRPDLFPKAHFPQIPIFPPNPTLNPDAKLKSRITSLLMHGQVWNRQDPTGCLISEKLDGFRAFWDGSALYSKHGNLLEVPLGFTDSFPRDICLDGELWAGYDGFSKLSSILRTTSNLQISSPDEKYEAWKEVQYCVFDAPMHPGPYPERHQFASKSIEGVPIEFTRYFPRDVCLDG
;
A
#
# COMPACT_ATOMS: atom_id res chain seq x y z
N MET A 1 10.97 3.74 -19.59
CA MET A 1 11.59 4.31 -18.38
C MET A 1 10.72 5.47 -17.96
N THR A 2 9.92 5.30 -16.91
CA THR A 2 8.98 6.33 -16.45
C THR A 2 9.74 7.22 -15.48
N SER A 3 10.12 8.43 -15.91
CA SER A 3 10.78 9.38 -15.04
C SER A 3 9.81 9.88 -13.98
N THR A 4 10.30 9.98 -12.74
CA THR A 4 9.54 10.49 -11.59
C THR A 4 9.30 11.99 -11.73
N LEU A 5 8.27 12.56 -11.08
CA LEU A 5 8.01 14.00 -11.13
C LEU A 5 9.20 14.84 -10.63
N SER A 6 9.98 14.32 -9.67
CA SER A 6 11.24 14.92 -9.22
C SER A 6 12.36 14.92 -10.27
N GLU A 7 12.33 14.01 -11.24
CA GLU A 7 13.28 13.99 -12.36
C GLU A 7 12.85 14.92 -13.50
N ILE A 8 11.54 15.17 -13.64
CA ILE A 8 10.98 16.02 -14.70
C ILE A 8 11.02 17.51 -14.28
N ARG A 9 10.83 17.83 -13.00
CA ARG A 9 10.82 19.21 -12.46
C ARG A 9 11.56 19.32 -11.11
N PRO A 10 12.90 19.19 -11.11
CA PRO A 10 13.70 19.28 -9.88
C PRO A 10 13.67 20.67 -9.22
N ASP A 11 13.22 21.70 -9.95
CA ASP A 11 13.01 23.06 -9.46
C ASP A 11 11.79 23.20 -8.55
N LEU A 12 10.77 22.35 -8.74
CA LEU A 12 9.55 22.32 -7.94
C LEU A 12 9.56 21.21 -6.87
N PHE A 13 10.37 20.16 -7.07
CA PHE A 13 10.38 18.96 -6.22
C PHE A 13 11.80 18.55 -5.79
N PRO A 14 12.42 19.27 -4.84
CA PRO A 14 13.74 18.91 -4.32
C PRO A 14 13.70 17.66 -3.43
N LYS A 15 14.75 16.84 -3.46
CA LYS A 15 14.86 15.62 -2.64
C LYS A 15 14.86 15.96 -1.14
N ALA A 16 13.86 15.47 -0.41
CA ALA A 16 13.80 15.60 1.04
C ALA A 16 14.84 14.68 1.74
N HIS A 17 15.54 15.22 2.74
CA HIS A 17 16.50 14.50 3.57
C HIS A 17 15.85 14.19 4.93
N PHE A 18 15.68 12.92 5.25
CA PHE A 18 15.05 12.49 6.49
C PHE A 18 16.03 11.71 7.38
N PRO A 19 16.04 11.94 8.71
CA PRO A 19 16.92 11.24 9.63
C PRO A 19 16.63 9.72 9.71
N GLN A 20 17.60 8.96 10.22
CA GLN A 20 17.46 7.52 10.46
C GLN A 20 16.59 7.24 11.69
N ILE A 21 15.73 6.22 11.61
CA ILE A 21 14.71 5.88 12.63
C ILE A 21 15.05 4.49 13.24
N PRO A 22 14.86 4.27 14.55
CA PRO A 22 15.14 2.99 15.21
C PRO A 22 14.18 1.86 14.79
N ILE A 23 14.68 0.63 14.83
CA ILE A 23 13.92 -0.61 14.58
C ILE A 23 13.14 -0.98 15.84
N PHE A 24 11.84 -1.26 15.72
CA PHE A 24 10.97 -1.67 16.83
C PHE A 24 10.60 -3.17 16.73
N PRO A 25 10.33 -3.84 17.86
CA PRO A 25 10.10 -5.29 17.89
C PRO A 25 8.77 -5.70 17.19
N PRO A 26 8.68 -6.96 16.73
CA PRO A 26 7.51 -7.49 16.03
C PRO A 26 6.25 -7.45 16.90
N ASN A 27 5.13 -7.06 16.31
CA ASN A 27 3.83 -7.06 16.98
C ASN A 27 3.22 -8.48 17.03
N PRO A 28 2.38 -8.79 18.04
CA PRO A 28 1.87 -10.13 18.29
C PRO A 28 0.79 -10.50 17.27
N THR A 29 0.85 -11.77 16.86
CA THR A 29 -0.04 -12.45 15.91
C THR A 29 -1.51 -12.12 16.13
N LEU A 30 -2.19 -11.62 15.11
CA LEU A 30 -3.60 -11.24 15.16
C LEU A 30 -4.50 -12.48 14.93
N ASN A 31 -5.35 -12.82 15.91
CA ASN A 31 -6.32 -13.92 15.86
C ASN A 31 -7.54 -13.56 14.97
N PRO A 32 -8.07 -14.43 14.08
CA PRO A 32 -9.10 -14.05 13.12
C PRO A 32 -10.53 -14.23 13.69
N ASP A 33 -11.17 -13.12 14.06
CA ASP A 33 -12.57 -13.06 14.53
C ASP A 33 -13.24 -11.73 14.12
N ALA A 34 -14.54 -11.53 14.36
CA ALA A 34 -15.24 -10.24 14.17
C ALA A 34 -14.52 -9.05 14.84
N LYS A 35 -13.77 -9.34 15.91
CA LYS A 35 -12.86 -8.40 16.58
C LYS A 35 -11.71 -7.94 15.68
N LEU A 36 -11.19 -8.80 14.79
CA LEU A 36 -10.19 -8.45 13.78
C LEU A 36 -10.75 -7.47 12.75
N LYS A 37 -11.96 -7.71 12.22
CA LYS A 37 -12.58 -6.78 11.26
C LYS A 37 -12.73 -5.39 11.86
N SER A 38 -13.29 -5.31 13.06
CA SER A 38 -13.43 -4.05 13.80
C SER A 38 -12.09 -3.38 14.06
N ARG A 39 -11.04 -4.15 14.43
CA ARG A 39 -9.69 -3.63 14.64
C ARG A 39 -9.06 -3.11 13.35
N ILE A 40 -9.11 -3.86 12.25
CA ILE A 40 -8.57 -3.43 10.95
C ILE A 40 -9.25 -2.14 10.53
N THR A 41 -10.58 -2.10 10.50
CA THR A 41 -11.30 -0.88 10.11
C THR A 41 -10.97 0.32 11.00
N SER A 42 -10.70 0.11 12.30
CA SER A 42 -10.27 1.17 13.21
C SER A 42 -8.83 1.67 12.99
N LEU A 43 -7.97 0.85 12.38
CA LEU A 43 -6.58 1.20 12.06
C LEU A 43 -6.47 2.00 10.75
N LEU A 44 -7.51 1.96 9.91
CA LEU A 44 -7.50 2.58 8.59
C LEU A 44 -7.85 4.06 8.66
N MET A 45 -6.92 4.92 8.23
CA MET A 45 -7.21 6.34 8.04
C MET A 45 -8.13 6.53 6.82
N HIS A 46 -9.24 7.23 6.98
CA HIS A 46 -10.20 7.47 5.90
C HIS A 46 -9.99 8.85 5.30
N GLY A 47 -9.83 8.91 3.98
CA GLY A 47 -9.73 10.18 3.27
C GLY A 47 -10.99 11.02 3.45
N GLN A 48 -10.81 12.33 3.57
CA GLN A 48 -11.90 13.31 3.57
C GLN A 48 -11.91 14.05 2.24
N VAL A 49 -13.08 14.54 1.83
CA VAL A 49 -13.16 15.43 0.67
C VAL A 49 -12.38 16.71 1.00
N TRP A 50 -11.43 17.06 0.14
CA TRP A 50 -10.64 18.27 0.35
C TRP A 50 -11.54 19.50 0.31
N ASN A 51 -11.45 20.31 1.37
CA ASN A 51 -12.28 21.48 1.62
C ASN A 51 -11.68 22.79 1.06
N ARG A 52 -10.66 22.71 0.19
CA ARG A 52 -9.90 23.86 -0.35
C ARG A 52 -9.12 24.67 0.70
N GLN A 53 -8.80 24.06 1.83
CA GLN A 53 -7.81 24.64 2.75
C GLN A 53 -6.42 24.69 2.09
N ASP A 54 -5.60 25.67 2.47
CA ASP A 54 -4.22 25.81 2.04
C ASP A 54 -3.46 24.48 2.26
N PRO A 55 -3.00 23.82 1.17
CA PRO A 55 -2.30 22.55 1.25
C PRO A 55 -0.81 22.70 1.58
N THR A 56 -0.27 23.92 1.73
CA THR A 56 1.15 24.15 2.00
C THR A 56 1.65 23.31 3.19
N GLY A 57 2.74 22.56 2.98
CA GLY A 57 3.31 21.62 3.95
C GLY A 57 2.64 20.24 4.00
N CYS A 58 1.54 20.02 3.27
CA CYS A 58 0.93 18.70 3.15
C CYS A 58 1.72 17.81 2.20
N LEU A 59 1.74 16.51 2.50
CA LEU A 59 2.21 15.49 1.58
C LEU A 59 1.11 15.16 0.57
N ILE A 60 1.40 15.36 -0.71
CA ILE A 60 0.52 15.07 -1.84
C ILE A 60 1.03 13.81 -2.53
N SER A 61 0.08 12.96 -2.93
CA SER A 61 0.34 11.79 -3.76
C SER A 61 -0.75 11.66 -4.80
N GLU A 62 -0.43 10.96 -5.89
CA GLU A 62 -1.45 10.49 -6.82
C GLU A 62 -2.49 9.62 -6.09
N LYS A 63 -3.76 9.82 -6.40
CA LYS A 63 -4.82 8.92 -5.97
C LYS A 63 -4.94 7.80 -7.01
N LEU A 64 -4.63 6.58 -6.59
CA LEU A 64 -4.83 5.40 -7.44
C LEU A 64 -6.31 5.00 -7.48
N ASP A 65 -6.66 4.32 -8.56
CA ASP A 65 -7.97 3.67 -8.71
C ASP A 65 -7.78 2.16 -8.62
N GLY A 66 -7.91 1.62 -7.40
CA GLY A 66 -7.64 0.23 -7.09
C GLY A 66 -8.51 -0.30 -5.96
N PHE A 67 -8.01 -1.34 -5.29
CA PHE A 67 -8.64 -1.92 -4.10
C PHE A 67 -7.74 -1.72 -2.90
N ARG A 68 -8.18 -0.91 -1.93
CA ARG A 68 -7.49 -0.76 -0.64
C ARG A 68 -7.27 -2.12 0.02
N ALA A 69 -6.04 -2.38 0.42
CA ALA A 69 -5.59 -3.61 1.06
C ALA A 69 -4.68 -3.33 2.26
N PHE A 70 -5.03 -3.90 3.40
CA PHE A 70 -4.29 -3.87 4.64
C PHE A 70 -3.51 -5.16 4.80
N TRP A 71 -2.20 -5.06 4.90
CA TRP A 71 -1.30 -6.15 5.23
C TRP A 71 -1.10 -6.21 6.75
N ASP A 72 -1.31 -7.38 7.35
CA ASP A 72 -1.18 -7.55 8.80
C ASP A 72 0.13 -8.26 9.25
N GLY A 73 1.05 -8.49 8.31
CA GLY A 73 2.23 -9.33 8.51
C GLY A 73 2.07 -10.75 7.95
N SER A 74 0.84 -11.18 7.64
CA SER A 74 0.56 -12.53 7.13
C SER A 74 -0.37 -12.56 5.93
N ALA A 75 -1.41 -11.73 5.92
CA ALA A 75 -2.46 -11.73 4.91
C ALA A 75 -2.92 -10.31 4.56
N LEU A 76 -3.57 -10.19 3.39
CA LEU A 76 -4.18 -8.95 2.94
C LEU A 76 -5.67 -8.92 3.28
N TYR A 77 -6.15 -7.76 3.73
CA TYR A 77 -7.54 -7.52 4.10
C TYR A 77 -8.08 -6.28 3.39
N SER A 78 -9.31 -6.37 2.90
CA SER A 78 -10.02 -5.22 2.32
C SER A 78 -10.33 -4.15 3.39
N LYS A 79 -10.76 -2.97 2.95
CA LYS A 79 -11.21 -1.87 3.85
C LYS A 79 -12.27 -2.28 4.90
N HIS A 80 -13.05 -3.32 4.62
CA HIS A 80 -14.08 -3.85 5.53
C HIS A 80 -13.59 -5.05 6.38
N GLY A 81 -12.29 -5.35 6.34
CA GLY A 81 -11.69 -6.46 7.09
C GLY A 81 -11.98 -7.85 6.50
N ASN A 82 -12.45 -7.94 5.26
CA ASN A 82 -12.56 -9.24 4.57
C ASN A 82 -11.20 -9.65 4.02
N LEU A 83 -10.83 -10.91 4.19
CA LEU A 83 -9.62 -11.50 3.61
C LEU A 83 -9.63 -11.33 2.09
N LEU A 84 -8.51 -10.89 1.53
CA LEU A 84 -8.25 -10.84 0.10
C LEU A 84 -7.42 -12.06 -0.27
N GLU A 85 -8.01 -12.97 -1.04
CA GLU A 85 -7.28 -14.12 -1.55
C GLU A 85 -6.29 -13.68 -2.63
N VAL A 86 -5.01 -13.96 -2.39
CA VAL A 86 -3.92 -13.65 -3.30
C VAL A 86 -3.00 -14.88 -3.45
N PRO A 87 -2.28 -15.04 -4.57
CA PRO A 87 -1.30 -16.11 -4.71
C PRO A 87 -0.21 -15.99 -3.64
N LEU A 88 0.29 -17.10 -3.09
CA LEU A 88 1.34 -17.08 -2.06
C LEU A 88 2.56 -16.26 -2.51
N GLY A 89 3.04 -16.54 -3.73
CA GLY A 89 4.17 -15.83 -4.36
C GLY A 89 4.02 -14.31 -4.45
N PHE A 90 2.78 -13.78 -4.43
CA PHE A 90 2.53 -12.34 -4.42
C PHE A 90 2.98 -11.68 -3.11
N THR A 91 2.87 -12.40 -1.98
CA THR A 91 3.15 -11.89 -0.62
C THR A 91 4.37 -12.52 0.03
N ASP A 92 5.04 -13.47 -0.62
CA ASP A 92 6.13 -14.24 -0.03
C ASP A 92 7.30 -13.37 0.45
N SER A 93 7.55 -12.26 -0.25
CA SER A 93 8.61 -11.30 0.05
C SER A 93 8.20 -10.18 0.99
N PHE A 94 6.93 -10.11 1.43
CA PHE A 94 6.45 -9.00 2.26
C PHE A 94 6.97 -9.11 3.71
N PRO A 95 7.21 -7.98 4.39
CA PRO A 95 7.69 -7.99 5.78
C PRO A 95 6.65 -8.64 6.71
N ARG A 96 7.08 -9.55 7.58
CA ARG A 96 6.18 -10.36 8.42
C ARG A 96 5.91 -9.75 9.79
N ASP A 97 6.70 -8.77 10.19
CA ASP A 97 6.71 -8.12 11.50
C ASP A 97 6.02 -6.75 11.49
N ILE A 98 5.49 -6.33 10.33
CA ILE A 98 4.99 -4.97 10.08
C ILE A 98 3.60 -5.03 9.46
N CYS A 99 2.71 -4.16 9.93
CA CYS A 99 1.43 -3.91 9.26
C CYS A 99 1.54 -2.73 8.28
N LEU A 100 1.04 -2.91 7.07
CA LEU A 100 1.07 -1.91 6.01
C LEU A 100 -0.34 -1.62 5.50
N ASP A 101 -0.56 -0.39 5.06
CA ASP A 101 -1.78 0.03 4.38
C ASP A 101 -1.42 0.55 2.99
N GLY A 102 -2.20 0.10 2.01
CA GLY A 102 -1.89 0.28 0.61
C GLY A 102 -3.07 -0.01 -0.29
N GLU A 103 -2.80 -0.03 -1.59
CA GLU A 103 -3.77 -0.27 -2.65
C GLU A 103 -3.27 -1.36 -3.58
N LEU A 104 -4.09 -2.38 -3.84
CA LEU A 104 -3.88 -3.25 -4.99
C LEU A 104 -4.22 -2.45 -6.25
N TRP A 105 -3.31 -2.45 -7.22
CA TRP A 105 -3.42 -1.64 -8.42
C TRP A 105 -2.87 -2.41 -9.62
N ALA A 106 -3.52 -2.28 -10.78
CA ALA A 106 -3.19 -3.04 -12.00
C ALA A 106 -2.92 -2.11 -13.19
N GLY A 107 -2.32 -0.95 -12.94
CA GLY A 107 -2.11 0.07 -13.96
C GLY A 107 -3.26 1.06 -14.10
N TYR A 108 -3.02 2.10 -14.91
CA TYR A 108 -4.06 3.03 -15.35
C TYR A 108 -5.17 2.29 -16.11
N ASP A 109 -6.42 2.68 -15.89
CA ASP A 109 -7.61 2.01 -16.42
C ASP A 109 -7.72 0.52 -16.03
N GLY A 110 -6.91 0.07 -15.06
CA GLY A 110 -6.79 -1.33 -14.64
C GLY A 110 -7.85 -1.79 -13.65
N PHE A 111 -8.74 -0.92 -13.17
CA PHE A 111 -9.71 -1.25 -12.12
C PHE A 111 -10.61 -2.45 -12.50
N SER A 112 -11.14 -2.46 -13.73
CA SER A 112 -11.99 -3.56 -14.22
C SER A 112 -11.23 -4.89 -14.28
N LYS A 113 -9.99 -4.86 -14.76
CA LYS A 113 -9.09 -6.02 -14.81
C LYS A 113 -8.82 -6.55 -13.40
N LEU A 114 -8.45 -5.66 -12.47
CA LEU A 114 -8.19 -6.01 -11.07
C LEU A 114 -9.41 -6.61 -10.38
N SER A 115 -10.59 -6.01 -10.58
CA SER A 115 -11.87 -6.54 -10.07
C SER A 115 -12.16 -7.95 -10.59
N SER A 116 -11.86 -8.21 -11.86
CA SER A 116 -11.99 -9.55 -12.44
C SER A 116 -11.02 -10.54 -11.80
N ILE A 117 -9.74 -10.18 -11.68
CA ILE A 117 -8.70 -11.02 -11.06
C ILE A 117 -9.05 -11.40 -9.62
N LEU A 118 -9.47 -10.43 -8.81
CA LEU A 118 -9.86 -10.67 -7.41
C LEU A 118 -11.03 -11.66 -7.32
N ARG A 119 -12.05 -11.50 -8.17
CA ARG A 119 -13.23 -12.38 -8.20
C ARG A 119 -12.91 -13.79 -8.69
N THR A 120 -12.10 -13.94 -9.73
CA THR A 120 -11.74 -15.26 -10.26
C THR A 120 -10.80 -16.01 -9.33
N THR A 121 -9.92 -15.29 -8.64
CA THR A 121 -9.06 -15.84 -7.58
C THR A 121 -9.90 -16.32 -6.40
N SER A 122 -10.82 -15.49 -5.88
CA SER A 122 -11.65 -15.84 -4.71
C SER A 122 -12.63 -16.98 -4.96
N ASN A 123 -13.08 -17.15 -6.21
CA ASN A 123 -14.04 -18.20 -6.57
C ASN A 123 -13.35 -19.49 -7.01
N LEU A 124 -12.03 -19.62 -6.79
CA LEU A 124 -11.21 -20.78 -7.19
C LEU A 124 -11.31 -21.14 -8.68
N GLN A 125 -11.70 -20.19 -9.54
CA GLN A 125 -11.80 -20.42 -10.99
C GLN A 125 -10.41 -20.56 -11.62
N ILE A 126 -9.42 -19.89 -11.03
CA ILE A 126 -8.01 -20.05 -11.37
C ILE A 126 -7.39 -21.01 -10.35
N SER A 127 -7.12 -22.23 -10.78
CA SER A 127 -6.67 -23.31 -9.88
C SER A 127 -5.17 -23.60 -9.99
N SER A 128 -4.57 -23.44 -11.17
CA SER A 128 -3.16 -23.73 -11.37
C SER A 128 -2.27 -22.57 -10.88
N PRO A 129 -1.07 -22.85 -10.33
CA PRO A 129 -0.13 -21.82 -9.94
C PRO A 129 0.29 -20.89 -11.10
N ASP A 130 0.45 -21.43 -12.30
CA ASP A 130 0.88 -20.68 -13.47
C ASP A 130 -0.19 -19.67 -13.94
N GLU A 131 -1.46 -20.06 -13.98
CA GLU A 131 -2.54 -19.12 -14.31
C GLU A 131 -2.69 -18.04 -13.24
N LYS A 132 -2.47 -18.38 -11.96
CA LYS A 132 -2.46 -17.39 -10.88
C LYS A 132 -1.33 -16.39 -11.05
N TYR A 133 -0.14 -16.86 -11.38
CA TYR A 133 1.00 -15.99 -11.68
C TYR A 133 0.68 -15.05 -12.85
N GLU A 134 0.18 -15.59 -13.98
CA GLU A 134 -0.14 -14.81 -15.17
C GLU A 134 -1.23 -13.77 -14.92
N ALA A 135 -2.24 -14.08 -14.10
CA ALA A 135 -3.28 -13.13 -13.73
C ALA A 135 -2.76 -12.01 -12.82
N TRP A 136 -1.78 -12.30 -11.95
CA TRP A 136 -1.30 -11.38 -10.91
C TRP A 136 0.00 -10.65 -11.25
N LYS A 137 0.71 -11.01 -12.33
CA LYS A 137 2.01 -10.42 -12.71
C LYS A 137 2.00 -8.89 -12.94
N GLU A 138 0.83 -8.32 -13.25
CA GLU A 138 0.65 -6.87 -13.43
C GLU A 138 0.01 -6.19 -12.23
N VAL A 139 -0.39 -6.95 -11.21
CA VAL A 139 -0.95 -6.42 -9.97
C VAL A 139 0.19 -6.01 -9.06
N GLN A 140 0.08 -4.84 -8.45
CA GLN A 140 1.05 -4.30 -7.51
C GLN A 140 0.36 -3.94 -6.21
N TYR A 141 1.07 -4.10 -5.10
CA TYR A 141 0.69 -3.56 -3.81
C TYR A 141 1.38 -2.21 -3.59
N CYS A 142 0.58 -1.15 -3.64
CA CYS A 142 1.00 0.23 -3.59
C CYS A 142 0.88 0.77 -2.16
N VAL A 143 1.98 0.69 -1.39
CA VAL A 143 1.98 1.02 0.04
C VAL A 143 2.08 2.52 0.27
N PHE A 144 1.26 3.06 1.17
CA PHE A 144 1.25 4.49 1.50
C PHE A 144 1.27 4.82 3.00
N ASP A 145 0.98 3.87 3.90
CA ASP A 145 1.03 4.09 5.36
C ASP A 145 1.44 2.82 6.13
N ALA A 146 1.90 3.00 7.37
CA ALA A 146 2.17 1.94 8.33
C ALA A 146 1.44 2.27 9.65
N PRO A 147 0.16 1.87 9.78
CA PRO A 147 -0.73 2.40 10.82
C PRO A 147 -0.35 1.99 12.24
N MET A 148 0.51 0.99 12.42
CA MET A 148 1.02 0.57 13.73
C MET A 148 2.25 1.38 14.19
N HIS A 149 2.83 2.21 13.31
CA HIS A 149 3.93 3.08 13.68
C HIS A 149 3.40 4.26 14.54
N PRO A 150 3.98 4.53 15.72
CA PRO A 150 3.41 5.50 16.69
C PRO A 150 3.61 6.97 16.29
N GLY A 151 4.53 7.23 15.35
CA GLY A 151 4.83 8.58 14.86
C GLY A 151 3.73 9.21 14.00
N PRO A 152 3.85 10.51 13.69
CA PRO A 152 2.98 11.21 12.75
C PRO A 152 3.10 10.64 11.32
N TYR A 153 2.14 10.95 10.46
CA TYR A 153 2.03 10.40 9.10
C TYR A 153 3.31 10.50 8.24
N PRO A 154 4.11 11.58 8.28
CA PRO A 154 5.39 11.62 7.55
C PRO A 154 6.35 10.50 7.99
N GLU A 155 6.47 10.25 9.29
CA GLU A 155 7.31 9.18 9.83
C GLU A 155 6.76 7.80 9.50
N ARG A 156 5.44 7.59 9.67
CA ARG A 156 4.81 6.30 9.35
C ARG A 156 5.01 5.91 7.90
N HIS A 157 4.92 6.88 7.01
CA HIS A 157 5.13 6.63 5.59
C HIS A 157 6.59 6.40 5.22
N GLN A 158 7.51 7.15 5.81
CA GLN A 158 8.93 6.88 5.59
C GLN A 158 9.28 5.47 6.09
N PHE A 159 8.73 5.06 7.23
CA PHE A 159 8.85 3.71 7.75
C PHE A 159 8.24 2.67 6.79
N ALA A 160 7.03 2.92 6.27
CA ALA A 160 6.37 2.05 5.30
C ALA A 160 7.19 1.88 4.02
N SER A 161 7.76 2.98 3.49
CA SER A 161 8.65 2.98 2.32
C SER A 161 9.87 2.10 2.54
N LYS A 162 10.59 2.31 3.63
CA LYS A 162 11.78 1.50 4.00
C LYS A 162 11.45 0.02 4.18
N SER A 163 10.26 -0.27 4.74
CA SER A 163 9.82 -1.65 5.00
C SER A 163 9.63 -2.49 3.74
N ILE A 164 9.47 -1.83 2.58
CA ILE A 164 9.27 -2.52 1.28
C ILE A 164 10.46 -2.38 0.32
N GLU A 165 11.57 -1.74 0.71
CA GLU A 165 12.75 -1.57 -0.17
C GLU A 165 13.37 -2.91 -0.61
N GLY A 166 13.26 -3.96 0.21
CA GLY A 166 13.73 -5.30 -0.10
C GLY A 166 12.74 -6.17 -0.88
N VAL A 167 11.54 -5.65 -1.17
CA VAL A 167 10.47 -6.39 -1.85
C VAL A 167 10.60 -6.18 -3.37
N PRO A 168 10.45 -7.22 -4.21
CA PRO A 168 10.52 -7.07 -5.66
C PRO A 168 9.53 -6.01 -6.19
N ILE A 169 10.03 -5.09 -7.01
CA ILE A 169 9.26 -3.99 -7.62
C ILE A 169 8.09 -4.46 -8.50
N GLU A 170 8.12 -5.73 -8.91
CA GLU A 170 7.04 -6.38 -9.64
C GLU A 170 5.78 -6.51 -8.78
N PHE A 171 5.93 -6.77 -7.47
CA PHE A 171 4.81 -6.98 -6.55
C PHE A 171 4.53 -5.76 -5.67
N THR A 172 5.51 -4.90 -5.43
CA THR A 172 5.31 -3.69 -4.63
C THR A 172 5.73 -2.44 -5.36
N ARG A 173 4.94 -1.38 -5.18
CA ARG A 173 5.31 -0.04 -5.62
C ARG A 173 5.24 0.92 -4.47
N TYR A 174 6.31 1.65 -4.25
CA TYR A 174 6.29 2.86 -3.45
C TYR A 174 5.88 4.04 -4.33
N PHE A 175 4.92 4.86 -3.87
CA PHE A 175 4.59 6.13 -4.52
C PHE A 175 5.36 7.26 -3.84
N PRO A 176 6.23 7.98 -4.58
CA PRO A 176 6.85 9.18 -4.05
C PRO A 176 5.77 10.17 -3.64
N ARG A 177 5.98 10.84 -2.50
CA ARG A 177 5.13 11.94 -2.05
C ARG A 177 5.89 13.22 -2.18
N ASP A 178 5.22 14.20 -2.76
CA ASP A 178 5.72 15.55 -2.88
C ASP A 178 5.12 16.40 -1.76
N VAL A 179 5.92 17.34 -1.23
CA VAL A 179 5.40 18.35 -0.30
C VAL A 179 4.81 19.47 -1.13
N CYS A 180 3.58 19.88 -0.82
CA CYS A 180 3.01 21.08 -1.42
C CYS A 180 3.71 22.32 -0.86
N LEU A 181 4.31 23.14 -1.73
CA LEU A 181 5.13 24.29 -1.34
C LEU A 181 4.37 25.62 -1.39
N ASP A 182 3.25 25.67 -2.12
CA ASP A 182 2.42 26.83 -2.37
C ASP A 182 0.93 26.47 -2.51
N GLY A 183 0.05 27.34 -2.04
CA GLY A 183 -1.41 27.13 -1.95
C GLY A 183 -2.22 28.35 -2.36
#